data_AF-A0A5C5WB86-F1
#
_entry.id   AF-A0A5C5WB86-F1
#
_cell.length_a   1.000
_cell.length_b   1.000
_cell.length_c   1.000
_cell.angle_alpha   90.00
_cell.angle_beta   90.00
_cell.angle_gamma   90.00
#
_symmetry.space_group_name_H-M   'P 1'
#
loop_
_entity.id
_entity.type
_entity.pdbx_description
1 polymer ?
#
loop_
_entity_poly.entity_id
_entity_poly.type
_entity_poly.pdbx_seq_one_letter_code
_entity_poly.pdbx_strand_id
1 'polypeptide(L)'
;MESRLSVPGDGWRSSLMKHSVLLLLTTVMLGCQPVAFGPGLQDFSAPLPHGYFIHRTSAHQIIVAPQQWSPDTPIIPTKVVELDHDDQFIIAKQQLLERRSPNNPNDTYEQPKPDAFQYWILDMQTPKVYGPFTEEEFDIERSGLAVPTELQLHDVYDYRP
;
A
#
# COMPACT_ATOMS: atom_id res chain seq x y z
N MET A 1 -61.89 -38.19 -32.25
CA MET A 1 -62.17 -39.65 -32.36
C MET A 1 -61.20 -40.15 -33.41
N GLU A 2 -60.20 -40.99 -33.16
CA GLU A 2 -59.91 -42.03 -32.18
C GLU A 2 -58.41 -41.94 -31.80
N SER A 3 -58.01 -41.79 -30.54
CA SER A 3 -57.51 -42.85 -29.65
C SER A 3 -56.62 -43.94 -30.31
N ARG A 4 -55.34 -44.00 -29.89
CA ARG A 4 -54.71 -45.19 -29.30
C ARG A 4 -53.26 -44.90 -28.85
N LEU A 5 -53.05 -45.15 -27.56
CA LEU A 5 -51.77 -45.36 -26.89
C LEU A 5 -51.18 -46.72 -27.30
N SER A 6 -49.86 -46.83 -27.39
CA SER A 6 -49.11 -48.03 -26.97
C SER A 6 -47.60 -47.78 -26.93
N VAL A 7 -47.04 -47.87 -25.71
CA VAL A 7 -45.64 -48.08 -25.31
C VAL A 7 -45.56 -49.55 -24.84
N PRO A 8 -44.42 -50.23 -24.52
CA PRO A 8 -42.99 -50.18 -24.93
C PRO A 8 -42.51 -51.56 -25.49
N GLY A 9 -41.21 -51.73 -25.74
CA GLY A 9 -40.62 -53.06 -25.88
C GLY A 9 -39.10 -53.08 -26.02
N ASP A 10 -38.42 -53.12 -24.88
CA ASP A 10 -36.97 -53.31 -24.74
C ASP A 10 -36.45 -54.61 -25.38
N GLY A 11 -35.21 -54.59 -25.88
CA GLY A 11 -34.60 -55.77 -26.51
C GLY A 11 -33.10 -55.63 -26.75
N TRP A 12 -32.35 -55.63 -25.65
CA TRP A 12 -30.90 -55.66 -25.52
C TRP A 12 -30.18 -56.68 -26.42
N ARG A 13 -29.01 -56.31 -26.98
CA ARG A 13 -27.67 -56.85 -26.62
C ARG A 13 -26.63 -56.65 -27.72
N SER A 14 -25.53 -56.01 -27.33
CA SER A 14 -24.10 -56.26 -27.65
C SER A 14 -23.73 -56.52 -29.13
N SER A 15 -22.67 -55.93 -29.68
CA SER A 15 -21.32 -56.12 -29.17
C SER A 15 -20.32 -55.48 -30.15
N LEU A 16 -19.29 -54.82 -29.62
CA LEU A 16 -17.91 -54.77 -30.16
C LEU A 16 -17.74 -54.10 -31.55
N MET A 17 -16.83 -53.17 -31.81
CA MET A 17 -15.53 -52.89 -31.23
C MET A 17 -14.93 -51.71 -32.04
N LYS A 18 -14.16 -50.85 -31.36
CA LYS A 18 -12.93 -50.19 -31.85
C LYS A 18 -13.10 -49.17 -33.00
N HIS A 19 -12.78 -47.90 -32.76
CA HIS A 19 -11.42 -47.34 -32.83
C HIS A 19 -11.50 -45.83 -32.54
N SER A 20 -10.59 -45.40 -31.69
CA SER A 20 -10.30 -44.02 -31.30
C SER A 20 -10.13 -43.07 -32.49
N VAL A 21 -10.80 -41.91 -32.46
CA VAL A 21 -10.21 -40.64 -32.91
C VAL A 21 -10.73 -39.54 -31.98
N LEU A 22 -9.97 -39.29 -30.93
CA LEU A 22 -10.00 -38.05 -30.18
C LEU A 22 -9.10 -37.06 -30.95
N LEU A 23 -9.64 -35.95 -31.44
CA LEU A 23 -8.81 -34.77 -31.71
C LEU A 23 -9.59 -33.49 -31.39
N LEU A 24 -9.10 -32.84 -30.33
CA LEU A 24 -9.42 -31.50 -29.86
C LEU A 24 -9.47 -30.46 -30.99
N LEU A 25 -10.49 -29.61 -30.96
CA LEU A 25 -10.41 -28.25 -31.51
C LEU A 25 -10.83 -27.25 -30.42
N THR A 26 -9.98 -27.10 -29.41
CA THR A 26 -10.07 -26.00 -28.44
C THR A 26 -9.51 -24.74 -29.08
N THR A 27 -10.38 -23.88 -29.57
CA THR A 27 -9.99 -22.58 -30.15
C THR A 27 -9.34 -21.71 -29.07
N VAL A 28 -8.11 -21.29 -29.36
CA VAL A 28 -7.19 -20.56 -28.50
C VAL A 28 -7.76 -19.19 -28.12
N MET A 29 -8.15 -19.04 -26.85
CA MET A 29 -8.36 -17.76 -26.17
C MET A 29 -7.01 -17.21 -25.69
N LEU A 30 -6.20 -16.59 -26.54
CA LEU A 30 -4.97 -15.90 -26.12
C LEU A 30 -4.71 -14.70 -27.03
N GLY A 31 -5.23 -13.53 -26.65
CA GLY A 31 -4.96 -12.29 -27.36
C GLY A 31 -5.27 -11.09 -26.48
N CYS A 32 -4.21 -10.42 -26.00
CA CYS A 32 -4.22 -9.18 -25.21
C CYS A 32 -4.90 -9.28 -23.83
N GLN A 33 -4.20 -9.89 -22.87
CA GLN A 33 -4.29 -9.39 -21.50
C GLN A 33 -3.53 -8.05 -21.49
N PRO A 34 -4.15 -6.90 -21.18
CA PRO A 34 -3.39 -5.72 -20.86
C PRO A 34 -2.55 -6.08 -19.64
N VAL A 35 -1.23 -6.16 -19.80
CA VAL A 35 -0.31 -6.07 -18.67
C VAL A 35 -0.52 -4.68 -18.09
N ALA A 36 -1.49 -4.58 -17.17
CA ALA A 36 -1.66 -3.42 -16.33
C ALA A 36 -0.42 -3.35 -15.45
N PHE A 37 0.57 -2.55 -15.87
CA PHE A 37 1.61 -2.07 -15.00
C PHE A 37 0.94 -1.13 -13.99
N GLY A 38 0.29 -1.73 -12.98
CA GLY A 38 -0.20 -1.03 -11.80
C GLY A 38 0.96 -0.67 -10.88
N PRO A 39 0.72 0.15 -9.84
CA PRO A 39 1.73 0.42 -8.81
C PRO A 39 2.28 -0.90 -8.25
N GLY A 40 3.53 -0.91 -7.79
CA GLY A 40 4.20 -2.13 -7.37
C GLY A 40 3.37 -2.90 -6.33
N LEU A 41 3.45 -4.23 -6.29
CA LEU A 41 2.66 -5.09 -5.40
C LEU A 41 2.75 -4.78 -3.89
N GLN A 42 3.57 -3.80 -3.50
CA GLN A 42 3.77 -3.37 -2.12
C GLN A 42 3.39 -1.90 -1.90
N ASP A 43 3.01 -1.18 -2.95
CA ASP A 43 2.56 0.20 -2.86
C ASP A 43 1.20 0.21 -2.18
N PHE A 44 1.00 1.13 -1.24
CA PHE A 44 -0.27 1.28 -0.56
C PHE A 44 -0.51 2.74 -0.22
N SER A 45 -1.78 3.06 -0.04
CA SER A 45 -2.19 4.28 0.61
C SER A 45 -3.22 3.96 1.68
N ALA A 46 -3.02 4.52 2.86
CA ALA A 46 -3.90 4.30 4.00
C ALA A 46 -4.44 5.67 4.46
N PRO A 47 -5.77 5.80 4.66
CA PRO A 47 -6.36 7.04 5.11
C PRO A 47 -6.01 7.33 6.55
N LEU A 48 -5.75 8.61 6.84
CA LEU A 48 -5.64 9.18 8.18
C LEU A 48 -6.76 10.23 8.35
N PRO A 49 -7.02 10.71 9.57
CA PRO A 49 -7.98 11.77 9.81
C PRO A 49 -7.70 13.04 9.00
N HIS A 50 -8.73 13.89 8.89
CA HIS A 50 -8.62 15.20 8.22
C HIS A 50 -8.13 15.17 6.75
N GLY A 51 -8.28 14.02 6.06
CA GLY A 51 -7.93 13.88 4.65
C GLY A 51 -6.43 13.70 4.39
N TYR A 52 -5.65 13.44 5.44
CA TYR A 52 -4.28 12.96 5.33
C TYR A 52 -4.23 11.49 4.94
N PHE A 53 -3.11 11.08 4.37
CA PHE A 53 -2.84 9.72 3.95
C PHE A 53 -1.39 9.37 4.21
N ILE A 54 -1.16 8.09 4.50
CA ILE A 54 0.15 7.48 4.30
C ILE A 54 0.24 7.14 2.82
N HIS A 55 1.29 7.59 2.14
CA HIS A 55 1.58 7.20 0.77
C HIS A 55 2.90 6.43 0.72
N ARG A 56 2.81 5.14 0.40
CA ARG A 56 3.98 4.31 0.09
C ARG A 56 4.03 4.02 -1.40
N THR A 57 5.04 4.57 -2.06
CA THR A 57 5.34 4.30 -3.48
C THR A 57 6.62 3.47 -3.67
N SER A 58 7.39 3.27 -2.59
CA SER A 58 8.51 2.33 -2.55
C SER A 58 8.94 2.04 -1.11
N ALA A 59 9.92 1.15 -0.92
CA ALA A 59 10.47 0.88 0.41
C ALA A 59 11.14 2.09 1.08
N HIS A 60 11.59 3.10 0.29
CA HIS A 60 12.23 4.32 0.80
C HIS A 60 11.37 5.57 0.61
N GLN A 61 10.20 5.45 -0.04
CA GLN A 61 9.25 6.53 -0.27
C GLN A 61 7.97 6.24 0.50
N ILE A 62 7.96 6.70 1.75
CA ILE A 62 6.82 6.65 2.66
C ILE A 62 6.65 8.04 3.24
N ILE A 63 5.59 8.73 2.84
CA ILE A 63 5.28 10.11 3.25
C ILE A 63 3.90 10.16 3.91
N VAL A 64 3.68 11.20 4.72
CA VAL A 64 2.34 11.57 5.19
C VAL A 64 1.95 12.90 4.57
N ALA A 65 0.90 12.89 3.75
CA ALA A 65 0.40 14.07 3.06
C ALA A 65 -1.09 13.94 2.76
N PRO A 66 -1.81 15.04 2.48
CA PRO A 66 -3.16 14.97 1.92
C PRO A 66 -3.17 14.32 0.53
N GLN A 67 -4.34 14.01 -0.04
CA GLN A 67 -4.42 13.44 -1.39
C GLN A 67 -3.85 14.36 -2.49
N GLN A 68 -3.93 15.67 -2.29
CA GLN A 68 -3.37 16.70 -3.17
C GLN A 68 -2.62 17.69 -2.29
N TRP A 69 -1.39 18.03 -2.67
CA TRP A 69 -0.57 18.99 -1.94
C TRP A 69 0.25 19.86 -2.87
N SER A 70 0.58 21.05 -2.38
CA SER A 70 1.53 21.99 -2.97
C SER A 70 2.82 22.02 -2.14
N PRO A 71 3.88 22.71 -2.59
CA PRO A 71 5.11 22.87 -1.80
C PRO A 71 4.91 23.48 -0.40
N ASP A 72 3.86 24.27 -0.21
CA ASP A 72 3.55 24.94 1.06
C ASP A 72 2.64 24.10 1.98
N THR A 73 2.19 22.93 1.51
CA THR A 73 1.32 22.06 2.29
C THR A 73 2.12 21.37 3.41
N PRO A 74 1.66 21.42 4.67
CA PRO A 74 2.28 20.67 5.76
C PRO A 74 2.20 19.17 5.49
N ILE A 75 3.37 18.55 5.36
CA ILE A 75 3.56 17.11 5.14
C ILE A 75 4.67 16.58 6.05
N ILE A 76 4.66 15.28 6.32
CA ILE A 76 5.81 14.59 6.92
C ILE A 76 6.60 13.93 5.77
N PRO A 77 7.85 14.35 5.52
CA PRO A 77 8.60 13.88 4.36
C PRO A 77 9.07 12.43 4.49
N THR A 78 9.64 11.90 3.42
CA THR A 78 10.19 10.53 3.41
C THR A 78 11.47 10.43 4.24
N LYS A 79 11.76 9.35 4.97
CA LYS A 79 11.15 8.01 5.01
C LYS A 79 10.49 7.76 6.37
N VAL A 80 9.16 7.88 6.44
CA VAL A 80 8.40 7.55 7.67
C VAL A 80 8.48 6.03 7.91
N VAL A 81 8.84 5.65 9.15
CA VAL A 81 8.99 4.24 9.55
C VAL A 81 8.02 3.84 10.66
N GLU A 82 7.71 4.76 11.57
CA GLU A 82 6.71 4.57 12.60
C GLU A 82 5.83 5.81 12.66
N LEU A 83 4.55 5.66 12.99
CA LEU A 83 3.64 6.77 13.24
C LEU A 83 2.50 6.36 14.17
N ASP A 84 1.82 7.34 14.73
CA ASP A 84 0.52 7.19 15.39
C ASP A 84 -0.27 8.48 15.22
N HIS A 85 -1.58 8.43 15.42
CA HIS A 85 -2.46 9.59 15.29
C HIS A 85 -3.69 9.51 16.19
N ASP A 86 -4.23 10.68 16.54
CA ASP A 86 -5.60 10.83 17.02
C ASP A 86 -6.39 11.67 15.99
N ASP A 87 -7.44 12.35 16.44
CA ASP A 87 -8.21 13.26 15.58
C ASP A 87 -7.52 14.61 15.33
N GLN A 88 -6.48 14.99 16.08
CA GLN A 88 -5.83 16.31 15.95
C GLN A 88 -4.39 16.22 15.45
N PHE A 89 -3.63 15.25 15.92
CA PHE A 89 -2.20 15.14 15.72
C PHE A 89 -1.83 13.85 15.01
N ILE A 90 -0.78 13.92 14.21
CA ILE A 90 0.00 12.78 13.76
C ILE A 90 1.39 12.94 14.36
N ILE A 91 1.88 11.91 15.06
CA ILE A 91 3.28 11.80 15.44
C ILE A 91 3.98 10.82 14.52
N ALA A 92 5.22 11.10 14.14
CA ALA A 92 5.95 10.20 13.26
C ALA A 92 7.44 10.16 13.59
N LYS A 93 8.02 8.98 13.35
CA LYS A 93 9.46 8.75 13.31
C LYS A 93 9.89 8.53 11.88
N GLN A 94 10.94 9.23 11.51
CA GLN A 94 11.48 9.23 10.17
C GLN A 94 12.92 8.71 10.20
N GLN A 95 13.23 7.75 9.34
CA GLN A 95 14.60 7.31 9.13
C GLN A 95 15.30 8.23 8.13
N LEU A 96 16.48 8.73 8.51
CA LEU A 96 17.29 9.54 7.64
C LEU A 96 17.82 8.74 6.46
N LEU A 97 17.95 9.42 5.33
CA LEU A 97 18.56 8.87 4.13
C LEU A 97 19.93 9.53 3.90
N GLU A 98 20.85 8.80 3.29
CA GLU A 98 22.15 9.31 2.88
C GLU A 98 22.51 8.82 1.48
N ARG A 99 23.32 9.60 0.75
CA ARG A 99 23.81 9.15 -0.56
C ARG A 99 24.65 7.90 -0.39
N ARG A 100 24.34 6.84 -1.15
CA ARG A 100 25.15 5.62 -1.15
C ARG A 100 26.60 5.85 -1.61
N SER A 101 26.78 6.85 -2.49
CA SER A 101 28.07 7.23 -3.05
C SER A 101 28.28 8.74 -2.87
N PRO A 102 28.66 9.22 -1.68
CA PRO A 102 28.76 10.65 -1.38
C PRO A 102 29.79 11.37 -2.26
N ASN A 103 30.80 10.66 -2.74
CA ASN A 103 31.87 11.20 -3.59
C ASN A 103 31.56 11.11 -5.10
N ASN A 104 30.42 10.53 -5.50
CA ASN A 104 30.03 10.42 -6.90
C ASN A 104 28.83 11.33 -7.20
N PRO A 105 29.02 12.50 -7.84
CA PRO A 105 27.94 13.44 -8.09
C PRO A 105 26.83 12.87 -8.99
N ASN A 106 27.16 11.91 -9.86
CA ASN A 106 26.22 11.29 -10.79
C ASN A 106 25.33 10.21 -10.13
N ASP A 107 25.67 9.77 -8.92
CA ASP A 107 24.93 8.72 -8.21
C ASP A 107 24.06 9.32 -7.10
N THR A 108 22.88 9.81 -7.48
CA THR A 108 21.93 10.50 -6.59
C THR A 108 21.08 9.55 -5.76
N TYR A 109 21.36 8.25 -5.78
CA TYR A 109 20.60 7.28 -5.02
C TYR A 109 20.85 7.45 -3.52
N GLU A 110 19.77 7.52 -2.76
CA GLU A 110 19.79 7.59 -1.30
C GLU A 110 19.40 6.25 -0.71
N GLN A 111 20.11 5.85 0.35
CA GLN A 111 19.85 4.65 1.12
C GLN A 111 19.53 5.03 2.58
N PRO A 112 18.80 4.17 3.32
CA PRO A 112 18.57 4.39 4.74
C PRO A 112 19.89 4.45 5.49
N LYS A 113 20.06 5.52 6.28
CA LYS A 113 21.14 5.63 7.24
C LYS A 113 20.76 4.80 8.48
N PRO A 114 21.53 3.76 8.83
CA PRO A 114 21.25 2.96 10.01
C PRO A 114 21.24 3.81 11.28
N ASP A 115 20.30 3.54 12.18
CA ASP A 115 20.20 4.13 13.52
C ASP A 115 20.12 5.67 13.55
N ALA A 116 19.78 6.30 12.43
CA ALA A 116 19.65 7.75 12.32
C ALA A 116 18.17 8.10 12.10
N PHE A 117 17.54 8.62 13.15
CA PHE A 117 16.13 8.96 13.17
C PHE A 117 15.90 10.41 13.56
N GLN A 118 14.78 10.94 13.09
CA GLN A 118 14.23 12.23 13.52
C GLN A 118 12.71 12.13 13.62
N TYR A 119 12.13 13.03 14.39
CA TYR A 119 10.73 12.95 14.79
C TYR A 119 9.96 14.17 14.33
N TRP A 120 8.65 14.00 14.18
CA TRP A 120 7.75 15.00 13.62
C TRP A 120 6.41 14.98 14.36
N ILE A 121 5.80 16.15 14.47
CA ILE A 121 4.41 16.32 14.91
C ILE A 121 3.69 17.11 13.83
N LEU A 122 2.53 16.63 13.37
CA LEU A 122 1.66 17.34 12.45
C LEU A 122 0.34 17.63 13.16
N ASP A 123 -0.02 18.91 13.25
CA ASP A 123 -1.34 19.36 13.69
C ASP A 123 -2.26 19.43 12.47
N MET A 124 -3.30 18.59 12.46
CA MET A 124 -4.29 18.46 11.41
C MET A 124 -5.43 19.48 11.54
N GLN A 125 -5.71 19.99 12.75
CA GLN A 125 -6.74 21.02 12.96
C GLN A 125 -6.26 22.39 12.50
N THR A 126 -5.01 22.72 12.84
CA THR A 126 -4.31 23.89 12.33
C THR A 126 -3.14 23.41 11.47
N PRO A 127 -3.36 23.13 10.16
CA PRO A 127 -2.38 22.48 9.29
C PRO A 127 -0.99 23.08 9.47
N LYS A 128 -0.16 22.38 10.22
CA LYS A 128 1.20 22.80 10.56
C LYS A 128 2.01 21.59 10.95
N VAL A 129 3.24 21.55 10.45
CA VAL A 129 4.21 20.51 10.78
C VAL A 129 5.30 21.12 11.67
N TYR A 130 5.70 20.35 12.69
CA TYR A 130 6.74 20.67 13.65
C TYR A 130 7.84 19.62 13.51
N GLY A 131 9.07 20.07 13.32
CA GLY A 131 10.24 19.22 13.13
C GLY A 131 11.13 19.69 11.98
N PRO A 132 12.16 18.91 11.64
CA PRO A 132 12.54 17.66 12.29
C PRO A 132 13.11 17.87 13.69
N PHE A 133 12.87 16.91 14.59
CA PHE A 133 13.37 16.93 15.96
C PHE A 133 14.28 15.73 16.26
N THR A 134 15.21 15.92 17.18
CA THR A 134 15.77 14.81 17.98
C THR A 134 14.69 14.23 18.89
N GLU A 135 14.95 13.07 19.51
CA GLU A 135 14.00 12.45 20.45
C GLU A 135 13.70 13.36 21.66
N GLU A 136 14.75 14.00 22.21
CA GLU A 136 14.62 14.93 23.34
C GLU A 136 13.79 16.17 22.99
N GLU A 137 14.06 16.79 21.82
CA GLU A 137 13.27 17.92 21.33
C GLU A 137 11.82 17.54 21.04
N PHE A 138 11.60 16.33 20.51
CA PHE A 138 10.28 15.80 20.24
C PHE A 138 9.46 15.66 21.52
N ASP A 139 10.04 15.10 22.59
CA ASP A 139 9.33 14.97 23.87
C ASP A 139 8.98 16.33 24.48
N ILE A 140 9.87 17.32 24.35
CA ILE A 140 9.63 18.70 24.81
C ILE A 140 8.48 19.34 24.03
N GLU A 141 8.54 19.31 22.69
CA GLU A 141 7.53 19.91 21.82
C GLU A 141 6.18 19.19 21.92
N ARG A 142 6.20 17.85 22.00
CA ARG A 142 5.01 17.02 22.23
C ARG A 142 4.28 17.44 23.50
N SER A 143 5.03 17.64 24.58
CA SER A 143 4.49 18.13 25.86
C SER A 143 3.96 19.56 25.74
N GLY A 144 4.71 20.45 25.08
CA GLY A 144 4.33 21.85 24.89
C GLY A 144 3.06 22.04 24.04
N LEU A 145 2.85 21.17 23.06
CA LEU A 145 1.66 21.13 22.21
C LEU A 145 0.49 20.35 22.83
N ALA A 146 0.68 19.76 24.01
CA ALA A 146 -0.29 18.89 24.68
C ALA A 146 -0.75 17.73 23.79
N VAL A 147 0.16 17.15 22.99
CA VAL A 147 -0.12 15.93 22.22
C VAL A 147 -0.37 14.79 23.20
N PRO A 148 -1.47 14.02 23.04
CA PRO A 148 -1.85 13.01 24.01
C PRO A 148 -0.78 11.92 24.21
N THR A 149 -0.56 11.48 25.45
CA THR A 149 0.53 10.54 25.80
C THR A 149 0.23 9.09 25.41
N GLU A 150 -1.03 8.78 25.13
CA GLU A 150 -1.49 7.51 24.58
C GLU A 150 -1.01 7.25 23.16
N LEU A 151 -0.66 8.30 22.40
CA LEU A 151 -0.10 8.13 21.07
C LEU A 151 1.30 7.47 21.17
N GLN A 152 1.43 6.28 20.60
CA GLN A 152 2.65 5.48 20.61
C GLN A 152 3.04 5.11 19.20
N LEU A 153 4.26 5.48 18.83
CA LEU A 153 4.85 5.16 17.54
C LEU A 153 4.81 3.64 17.29
N HIS A 154 4.12 3.25 16.22
CA HIS A 154 4.03 1.88 15.75
C HIS A 154 4.37 1.80 14.27
N ASP A 155 4.65 0.60 13.76
CA ASP A 155 5.17 0.42 12.41
C ASP A 155 4.15 0.95 11.39
N VAL A 156 4.61 1.76 10.44
CA VAL A 156 3.76 2.30 9.36
C VAL A 156 3.04 1.22 8.55
N TYR A 157 3.59 0.00 8.52
CA TYR A 157 2.97 -1.13 7.86
C TYR A 157 1.74 -1.69 8.58
N ASP A 158 1.50 -1.32 9.83
CA ASP A 158 0.27 -1.68 10.57
C ASP A 158 -0.98 -1.01 9.96
N TYR A 159 -0.81 0.06 9.17
CA TYR A 159 -1.88 0.75 8.43
C TYR A 159 -2.19 0.14 7.06
N ARG A 160 -1.49 -0.92 6.66
CA ARG A 160 -1.69 -1.52 5.34
C ARG A 160 -3.13 -2.08 5.22
N PRO A 161 -3.89 -1.74 4.16
CA PRO A 161 -5.25 -2.26 3.92
C PRO A 161 -5.33 -3.78 3.71
#